data_AF-A0A8K0HD19-F1
#
_entry.id   AF-A0A8K0HD19-F1
#
_cell.length_a   1.000
_cell.length_b   1.000
_cell.length_c   1.000
_cell.angle_alpha   90.00
_cell.angle_beta   90.00
_cell.angle_gamma   90.00
#
_symmetry.space_group_name_H-M   'P 1'
#
loop_
_entity.id
_entity.type
_entity.pdbx_description
1 polymer ?
#
loop_
_entity_poly.entity_id
_entity_poly.type
_entity_poly.pdbx_seq_one_letter_code
_entity_poly.pdbx_strand_id
1 'polypeptide(L)'
;MDISSNCKQSNMCGFHLNSITGKCVLLATIVLFIRASFLPSYSSFNWTERNSLIFIHNRSFSIEHEFGIRKDKFLEVPQIVWGLNNQKIAFARACLTARMLNRTLLMPSLSASLFYKEVALLEPISFDKVFQFEKFNALCRGFVRLGQYSDLTNRTGVYELLKGSGRRWTVERDLDQLRQHSKDPIDEHEVIRIVGKNPFLWHDHWPIKDYAKVFECLFLVEDYLQEAEKVISKIREIGTKEASKNEFANNGINSQQPVPYAAVHMRIEIDWMIHCKKLEQRSNITQICSSKEEIMERVGNIVGLKPPMVVYLAVADSLLNDSSILSGWKRGLLPFEKKMLGVDRIYKKYPYLIQSAIDYEVCLRADVFVGNSFSTFSSLIALERTQKMLRMGVTSSCGMDTRWPSYAYNILGESNSPQKWMTNMSASSLRAISYGTNEISC
;
A
#
# COMPACT_ATOMS: atom_id res chain seq x y z
N MET A 1 -55.28 19.53 61.73
CA MET A 1 -55.36 20.91 61.19
C MET A 1 -55.24 20.79 59.69
N ASP A 2 -56.39 20.84 59.02
CA ASP A 2 -56.51 21.08 57.59
C ASP A 2 -56.19 22.55 57.30
N ILE A 3 -55.37 22.82 56.29
CA ILE A 3 -55.59 23.93 55.36
C ILE A 3 -55.18 23.45 53.97
N SER A 4 -56.17 23.43 53.08
CA SER A 4 -56.06 23.09 51.66
C SER A 4 -55.39 24.22 50.86
N SER A 5 -54.74 23.87 49.75
CA SER A 5 -54.65 24.77 48.60
C SER A 5 -54.73 23.96 47.30
N ASN A 6 -55.84 24.17 46.58
CA ASN A 6 -56.15 23.72 45.24
C ASN A 6 -55.31 24.48 44.20
N CYS A 7 -54.76 23.78 43.18
CA CYS A 7 -54.82 24.30 41.81
C CYS A 7 -54.59 23.22 40.71
N LYS A 8 -55.67 22.94 39.99
CA LYS A 8 -55.80 22.63 38.55
C LYS A 8 -55.06 21.44 37.92
N GLN A 9 -55.86 20.38 37.80
CA GLN A 9 -55.81 19.32 36.80
C GLN A 9 -55.87 19.89 35.37
N SER A 10 -54.90 19.51 34.52
CA SER A 10 -55.03 19.58 33.06
C SER A 10 -54.92 18.17 32.48
N ASN A 11 -56.07 17.60 32.12
CA ASN A 11 -56.18 16.46 31.21
C ASN A 11 -55.90 16.90 29.76
N MET A 12 -55.63 15.91 28.90
CA MET A 12 -55.39 15.92 27.43
C MET A 12 -53.89 15.75 27.10
N CYS A 13 -53.39 14.72 26.42
CA CYS A 13 -53.96 13.76 25.46
C CYS A 13 -53.34 12.36 25.67
N GLY A 14 -54.18 11.36 25.95
CA GLY A 14 -53.81 9.95 25.77
C GLY A 14 -54.03 9.55 24.31
N PHE A 15 -52.95 9.32 23.56
CA PHE A 15 -53.05 8.66 22.26
C PHE A 15 -53.11 7.14 22.46
N HIS A 16 -54.33 6.61 22.58
CA HIS A 16 -54.59 5.18 22.41
C HIS A 16 -54.38 4.79 20.93
N LEU A 17 -53.19 4.29 20.60
CA LEU A 17 -52.90 3.66 19.30
C LEU A 17 -53.48 2.25 19.23
N ASN A 18 -54.81 2.15 19.18
CA ASN A 18 -55.55 0.89 19.05
C ASN A 18 -56.03 0.58 17.62
N SER A 19 -55.44 1.20 16.61
CA SER A 19 -55.66 0.84 15.20
C SER A 19 -54.39 0.25 14.60
N ILE A 20 -54.52 -0.89 13.90
CA ILE A 20 -53.44 -1.56 13.14
C ILE A 20 -52.75 -0.55 12.21
N THR A 21 -53.51 0.37 11.62
CA THR A 21 -53.02 1.44 10.75
C THR A 21 -52.05 2.37 11.47
N GLY A 22 -52.30 2.70 12.74
CA GLY A 22 -51.42 3.56 13.54
C GLY A 22 -50.09 2.90 13.91
N LYS A 23 -50.11 1.59 14.14
CA LYS A 23 -48.89 0.79 14.38
C LYS A 23 -48.03 0.68 13.12
N CYS A 24 -48.66 0.50 11.95
CA CYS A 24 -47.95 0.48 10.65
C CYS A 24 -47.32 1.83 10.32
N VAL A 25 -48.01 2.94 10.57
CA VAL A 25 -47.46 4.29 10.37
C VAL A 25 -46.26 4.50 11.29
N LEU A 26 -46.38 4.20 12.59
CA LEU A 26 -45.27 4.34 13.54
C LEU A 26 -44.04 3.49 13.13
N LEU A 27 -44.26 2.24 12.71
CA LEU A 27 -43.20 1.37 12.20
C LEU A 27 -42.56 1.93 10.92
N ALA A 28 -43.35 2.47 10.00
CA ALA A 28 -42.82 3.12 8.79
C ALA A 28 -41.98 4.35 9.14
N THR A 29 -42.40 5.16 10.12
CA THR A 29 -41.61 6.32 10.58
C THR A 29 -40.30 5.88 11.23
N ILE A 30 -40.32 4.83 12.06
CA ILE A 30 -39.11 4.27 12.69
C ILE A 30 -38.15 3.71 11.63
N VAL A 31 -38.66 2.97 10.62
CA VAL A 31 -37.84 2.43 9.53
C VAL A 31 -37.25 3.54 8.65
N LEU A 32 -38.01 4.61 8.38
CA LEU A 32 -37.51 5.77 7.64
C LEU A 32 -36.44 6.53 8.44
N PHE A 33 -36.61 6.65 9.75
CA PHE A 33 -35.61 7.27 10.63
C PHE A 33 -34.33 6.42 10.69
N ILE A 34 -34.46 5.10 10.82
CA ILE A 34 -33.31 4.17 10.78
C ILE A 34 -32.63 4.21 9.42
N ARG A 35 -33.37 4.28 8.30
CA ARG A 35 -32.79 4.50 6.96
C ARG A 35 -32.00 5.82 6.92
N ALA A 36 -32.58 6.91 7.39
CA ALA A 36 -31.94 8.23 7.32
C ALA A 36 -30.71 8.35 8.25
N SER A 37 -30.73 7.68 9.40
CA SER A 37 -29.66 7.75 10.39
C SER A 37 -28.57 6.69 10.21
N PHE A 38 -28.86 5.55 9.59
CA PHE A 38 -27.93 4.40 9.51
C PHE A 38 -27.62 3.90 8.08
N LEU A 39 -28.21 4.46 7.02
CA LEU A 39 -27.68 4.24 5.67
C LEU A 39 -26.70 5.36 5.28
N PRO A 40 -25.48 5.03 4.85
CA PRO A 40 -24.59 6.01 4.23
C PRO A 40 -25.28 6.53 2.97
N SER A 41 -25.53 7.83 2.92
CA SER A 41 -25.90 8.48 1.67
C SER A 41 -24.71 8.35 0.71
N TYR A 42 -24.83 7.45 -0.28
CA TYR A 42 -23.99 7.48 -1.47
C TYR A 42 -24.28 8.80 -2.19
N SER A 43 -23.37 9.78 -2.05
CA SER A 43 -23.33 10.94 -2.95
C SER A 43 -22.08 10.86 -3.80
N SER A 44 -22.34 10.61 -5.08
CA SER A 44 -21.46 10.80 -6.22
C SER A 44 -20.66 12.10 -6.15
N PHE A 45 -19.40 11.95 -6.54
CA PHE A 45 -18.53 12.98 -7.11
C PHE A 45 -19.30 14.11 -7.82
N ASN A 46 -19.07 15.35 -7.37
CA ASN A 46 -18.89 16.50 -8.25
C ASN A 46 -18.12 17.60 -7.54
N TRP A 47 -16.96 17.89 -8.10
CA TRP A 47 -16.06 18.98 -7.76
C TRP A 47 -16.70 20.31 -8.18
N THR A 48 -16.73 21.31 -7.31
CA THR A 48 -16.67 22.72 -7.71
C THR A 48 -16.16 23.58 -6.55
N GLU A 49 -15.08 24.29 -6.84
CA GLU A 49 -14.52 25.43 -6.13
C GLU A 49 -15.58 26.40 -5.57
N ARG A 50 -15.44 26.79 -4.30
CA ARG A 50 -15.60 28.20 -3.93
C ARG A 50 -14.81 28.59 -2.69
N ASN A 51 -14.06 29.67 -2.86
CA ASN A 51 -13.12 30.26 -1.93
C ASN A 51 -13.71 30.77 -0.61
N SER A 52 -12.85 30.73 0.40
CA SER A 52 -12.65 31.74 1.47
C SER A 52 -13.89 32.35 2.13
N LEU A 53 -14.14 31.97 3.39
CA LEU A 53 -14.59 32.92 4.40
C LEU A 53 -14.07 32.50 5.78
N ILE A 54 -13.16 33.35 6.29
CA ILE A 54 -12.65 33.35 7.65
C ILE A 54 -13.83 33.64 8.59
N PHE A 55 -14.12 32.72 9.51
CA PHE A 55 -14.93 33.01 10.69
C PHE A 55 -14.22 32.49 11.94
N ILE A 56 -13.55 33.40 12.62
CA ILE A 56 -13.11 33.25 14.00
C ILE A 56 -14.36 33.42 14.87
N HIS A 57 -14.92 32.33 15.39
CA HIS A 57 -15.73 32.41 16.61
C HIS A 57 -15.74 31.09 17.40
N ASN A 58 -15.10 31.15 18.57
CA ASN A 58 -15.46 30.49 19.82
C ASN A 58 -15.87 29.00 19.80
N ARG A 59 -14.88 28.17 20.12
CA ARG A 59 -14.87 27.28 21.31
C ARG A 59 -16.24 26.68 21.69
N SER A 60 -16.77 25.78 20.87
CA SER A 60 -17.71 24.75 21.32
C SER A 60 -16.98 23.42 21.37
N PHE A 61 -16.86 22.86 22.57
CA PHE A 61 -16.40 21.51 22.84
C PHE A 61 -17.25 20.49 22.07
N SER A 62 -16.85 20.17 20.85
CA SER A 62 -17.30 18.96 20.15
C SER A 62 -16.42 17.82 20.63
N ILE A 63 -16.84 17.18 21.71
CA ILE A 63 -16.32 15.89 22.16
C ILE A 63 -16.80 14.84 21.15
N GLU A 64 -16.15 14.79 20.00
CA GLU A 64 -15.95 13.51 19.31
C GLU A 64 -14.66 12.95 19.86
N HIS A 65 -14.77 11.99 20.79
CA HIS A 65 -13.64 11.16 21.19
C HIS A 65 -13.10 10.44 19.95
N GLU A 66 -12.13 11.04 19.26
CA GLU A 66 -11.25 10.35 18.34
C GLU A 66 -10.51 9.28 19.15
N PHE A 67 -10.99 8.04 19.08
CA PHE A 67 -10.26 6.91 19.63
C PHE A 67 -8.88 6.84 18.97
N GLY A 68 -7.83 7.13 19.75
CA GLY A 68 -6.60 6.33 19.73
C GLY A 68 -5.28 7.00 19.34
N ILE A 69 -5.23 8.26 18.89
CA ILE A 69 -3.94 8.93 18.58
C ILE A 69 -3.96 10.38 19.05
N ARG A 70 -2.98 10.74 19.89
CA ARG A 70 -2.79 12.10 20.38
C ARG A 70 -2.32 13.04 19.28
N LYS A 71 -2.95 14.22 19.21
CA LYS A 71 -2.59 15.31 18.28
C LYS A 71 -1.51 16.23 18.85
N ASP A 72 -1.30 16.20 20.16
CA ASP A 72 -0.36 17.04 20.91
C ASP A 72 0.99 16.34 21.19
N LYS A 73 1.15 15.10 20.74
CA LYS A 73 2.35 14.29 20.95
C LYS A 73 2.83 13.66 19.67
N PHE A 74 4.15 13.62 19.54
CA PHE A 74 4.81 13.34 18.29
C PHE A 74 5.92 12.31 18.44
N LEU A 75 6.07 11.48 17.41
CA LEU A 75 7.23 10.63 17.18
C LEU A 75 8.01 11.19 15.98
N GLU A 76 9.29 11.47 16.18
CA GLU A 76 10.21 11.86 15.11
C GLU A 76 11.12 10.67 14.76
N VAL A 77 11.30 10.40 13.47
CA VAL A 77 12.23 9.38 12.98
C VAL A 77 13.29 10.00 12.07
N PRO A 78 14.52 9.46 12.04
CA PRO A 78 15.53 9.84 11.06
C PRO A 78 15.04 9.61 9.63
N GLN A 79 15.76 10.20 8.66
CA GLN A 79 15.49 9.98 7.25
C GLN A 79 15.37 8.49 6.91
N ILE A 80 14.35 8.17 6.13
CA ILE A 80 14.08 6.86 5.60
C ILE A 80 14.88 6.67 4.31
N VAL A 81 16.02 6.03 4.45
CA VAL A 81 16.89 5.64 3.32
C VAL A 81 16.46 4.28 2.76
N TRP A 82 17.09 3.75 1.70
CA TRP A 82 16.78 2.48 0.97
C TRP A 82 16.00 2.65 -0.35
N GLY A 83 15.77 1.56 -1.10
CA GLY A 83 14.87 1.58 -2.27
C GLY A 83 13.40 1.70 -1.88
N LEU A 84 12.53 2.12 -2.81
CA LEU A 84 11.11 2.47 -2.58
C LEU A 84 10.39 1.53 -1.60
N ASN A 85 10.40 0.23 -1.86
CA ASN A 85 9.59 -0.72 -1.08
C ASN A 85 10.15 -0.93 0.32
N ASN A 86 11.47 -0.88 0.48
CA ASN A 86 12.07 -0.87 1.81
C ASN A 86 11.70 0.43 2.55
N GLN A 87 11.62 1.57 1.84
CA GLN A 87 11.12 2.83 2.41
C GLN A 87 9.63 2.76 2.78
N LYS A 88 8.77 2.09 1.98
CA LYS A 88 7.36 1.84 2.32
C LYS A 88 7.23 1.04 3.62
N ILE A 89 7.94 -0.09 3.73
CA ILE A 89 7.95 -0.94 4.93
C ILE A 89 8.43 -0.17 6.14
N ALA A 90 9.52 0.54 5.96
CA ALA A 90 10.10 1.42 6.94
C ALA A 90 9.07 2.45 7.46
N PHE A 91 8.49 3.22 6.55
CA PHE A 91 7.45 4.18 6.86
C PHE A 91 6.28 3.54 7.62
N ALA A 92 5.82 2.36 7.21
CA ALA A 92 4.76 1.64 7.90
C ALA A 92 5.16 1.22 9.32
N ARG A 93 6.40 0.75 9.54
CA ARG A 93 6.95 0.50 10.89
C ARG A 93 6.92 1.76 11.73
N ALA A 94 7.35 2.90 11.19
CA ALA A 94 7.34 4.17 11.91
C ALA A 94 5.92 4.59 12.31
N CYS A 95 4.94 4.44 11.41
CA CYS A 95 3.53 4.74 11.70
C CYS A 95 2.98 3.84 12.81
N LEU A 96 3.27 2.55 12.74
CA LEU A 96 2.78 1.57 13.69
C LEU A 96 3.47 1.67 15.06
N THR A 97 4.73 2.07 15.10
CA THR A 97 5.43 2.49 16.33
C THR A 97 4.78 3.73 16.92
N ALA A 98 4.52 4.77 16.13
CA ALA A 98 3.87 5.99 16.61
C ALA A 98 2.51 5.66 17.24
N ARG A 99 1.72 4.80 16.58
CA ARG A 99 0.46 4.27 17.12
C ARG A 99 0.66 3.52 18.44
N MET A 100 1.66 2.65 18.55
CA MET A 100 1.96 1.93 19.81
C MET A 100 2.29 2.89 20.96
N LEU A 101 2.97 3.99 20.65
CA LEU A 101 3.29 5.06 21.61
C LEU A 101 2.15 6.08 21.79
N ASN A 102 0.99 5.87 21.16
CA ASN A 102 -0.14 6.81 21.15
C ASN A 102 0.23 8.23 20.67
N ARG A 103 1.02 8.31 19.59
CA ARG A 103 1.60 9.54 19.04
C ARG A 103 1.31 9.70 17.56
N THR A 104 1.28 10.96 17.13
CA THR A 104 1.32 11.33 15.71
C THR A 104 2.75 11.17 15.18
N LEU A 105 2.94 10.55 14.01
CA LEU A 105 4.26 10.50 13.37
C LEU A 105 4.54 11.85 12.70
N LEU A 106 5.64 12.52 13.05
CA LEU A 106 6.07 13.69 12.29
C LEU A 106 6.46 13.27 10.88
N MET A 107 5.99 14.04 9.89
CA MET A 107 6.16 13.76 8.48
C MET A 107 7.63 13.44 8.17
N PRO A 108 7.95 12.19 7.79
CA PRO A 108 9.34 11.77 7.64
C PRO A 108 9.93 12.29 6.33
N SER A 109 11.26 12.41 6.32
CA SER A 109 12.03 12.57 5.09
C SER A 109 12.38 11.19 4.51
N LEU A 110 12.27 11.05 3.20
CA LEU A 110 12.58 9.87 2.40
C LEU A 110 13.90 10.07 1.63
N SER A 111 14.38 9.06 0.92
CA SER A 111 15.58 9.15 0.06
C SER A 111 15.21 9.03 -1.42
N ALA A 112 15.57 10.01 -2.24
CA ALA A 112 15.32 9.98 -3.68
C ALA A 112 16.26 9.01 -4.43
N SER A 113 17.46 8.76 -3.89
CA SER A 113 18.49 7.92 -4.51
C SER A 113 18.49 6.47 -4.00
N LEU A 114 18.96 5.55 -4.85
CA LEU A 114 19.17 4.14 -4.48
C LEU A 114 20.44 4.02 -3.64
N PHE A 115 20.28 3.73 -2.35
CA PHE A 115 21.40 3.46 -1.44
C PHE A 115 22.18 2.23 -1.90
N TYR A 116 23.49 2.36 -2.10
CA TYR A 116 24.35 1.18 -2.01
C TYR A 116 25.57 1.35 -1.11
N LYS A 117 26.26 2.50 -1.05
CA LYS A 117 27.47 2.65 -0.21
C LYS A 117 27.81 4.06 0.30
N GLU A 118 27.27 5.13 -0.28
CA GLU A 118 27.75 6.50 0.00
C GLU A 118 26.67 7.39 0.61
N VAL A 119 26.74 7.58 1.93
CA VAL A 119 25.81 8.41 2.71
C VAL A 119 25.82 9.89 2.23
N ALA A 120 26.94 10.35 1.66
CA ALA A 120 27.11 11.71 1.16
C ALA A 120 26.25 12.03 -0.09
N LEU A 121 25.74 11.02 -0.80
CA LEU A 121 24.92 11.17 -2.00
C LEU A 121 23.41 10.92 -1.74
N LEU A 122 23.01 10.87 -0.46
CA LEU A 122 21.61 10.71 -0.11
C LEU A 122 20.87 12.02 -0.28
N GLU A 123 20.03 12.07 -1.31
CA GLU A 123 19.17 13.22 -1.59
C GLU A 123 17.87 13.07 -0.80
N PRO A 124 17.62 13.90 0.22
CA PRO A 124 16.36 13.87 0.94
C PRO A 124 15.22 14.35 0.04
N ILE A 125 14.07 13.68 0.18
CA ILE A 125 12.81 14.08 -0.43
C ILE A 125 11.72 13.98 0.62
N SER A 126 10.92 15.03 0.78
CA SER A 126 9.86 15.03 1.78
C SER A 126 8.73 14.07 1.38
N PHE A 127 8.06 13.47 2.36
CA PHE A 127 6.96 12.54 2.13
C PHE A 127 5.90 13.08 1.18
N ASP A 128 5.49 14.34 1.36
CA ASP A 128 4.44 15.03 0.58
C ASP A 128 4.80 15.27 -0.89
N LYS A 129 6.08 15.13 -1.26
CA LYS A 129 6.56 15.16 -2.65
C LYS A 129 6.46 13.81 -3.35
N VAL A 130 6.21 12.73 -2.60
CA VAL A 130 6.09 11.36 -3.10
C VAL A 130 4.65 10.86 -2.94
N PHE A 131 4.06 11.08 -1.77
CA PHE A 131 2.73 10.63 -1.39
C PHE A 131 1.86 11.80 -0.95
N GLN A 132 0.55 11.73 -1.19
CA GLN A 132 -0.40 12.77 -0.82
C GLN A 132 -0.66 12.78 0.70
N PHE A 133 -0.09 13.75 1.42
CA PHE A 133 -0.21 13.89 2.88
C PHE A 133 -1.67 13.90 3.37
N GLU A 134 -2.51 14.77 2.82
CA GLU A 134 -3.90 14.89 3.27
C GLU A 134 -4.70 13.62 2.99
N LYS A 135 -4.47 13.00 1.83
CA LYS A 135 -5.14 11.76 1.46
C LYS A 135 -4.70 10.59 2.34
N PHE A 136 -3.42 10.52 2.71
CA PHE A 136 -2.92 9.56 3.69
C PHE A 136 -3.68 9.68 5.01
N ASN A 137 -3.73 10.89 5.58
CA ASN A 137 -4.41 11.14 6.85
C ASN A 137 -5.93 10.88 6.77
N ALA A 138 -6.56 11.12 5.62
CA ALA A 138 -7.97 10.80 5.40
C ALA A 138 -8.21 9.27 5.36
N LEU A 139 -7.40 8.52 4.60
CA LEU A 139 -7.55 7.06 4.43
C LEU A 139 -7.20 6.27 5.70
N CYS A 140 -6.27 6.79 6.51
CA CYS A 140 -5.79 6.17 7.74
C CYS A 140 -6.38 6.78 9.02
N ARG A 141 -7.42 7.61 8.92
CA ARG A 141 -8.08 8.25 10.06
C ARG A 141 -8.46 7.20 11.12
N GLY A 142 -8.07 7.48 12.37
CA GLY A 142 -8.31 6.59 13.52
C GLY A 142 -7.40 5.35 13.60
N PHE A 143 -6.49 5.16 12.64
CA PHE A 143 -5.54 4.04 12.65
C PHE A 143 -4.10 4.49 12.85
N VAL A 144 -3.61 5.42 12.02
CA VAL A 144 -2.30 6.10 12.13
C VAL A 144 -2.47 7.56 11.69
N ARG A 145 -1.55 8.46 12.07
CA ARG A 145 -1.63 9.88 11.70
C ARG A 145 -0.24 10.45 11.43
N LEU A 146 -0.15 11.29 10.40
CA LEU A 146 0.99 12.16 10.14
C LEU A 146 0.71 13.59 10.62
N GLY A 147 1.73 14.22 11.19
CA GLY A 147 1.74 15.63 11.60
C GLY A 147 2.84 16.40 10.88
N GLN A 148 2.68 17.71 10.79
CA GLN A 148 3.68 18.61 10.25
C GLN A 148 4.57 19.16 11.37
N TYR A 149 5.77 19.60 11.04
CA TYR A 149 6.64 20.27 12.01
C TYR A 149 6.06 21.61 12.52
N SER A 150 5.15 22.22 11.75
CA SER A 150 4.36 23.40 12.17
C SER A 150 3.37 23.10 13.28
N ASP A 151 3.03 21.84 13.54
CA ASP A 151 2.13 21.44 14.63
C ASP A 151 2.82 21.43 16.01
N LEU A 152 4.15 21.58 16.05
CA LEU A 152 4.94 21.54 17.29
C LEU A 152 4.83 22.85 18.09
N THR A 153 4.61 22.71 19.40
CA THR A 153 4.60 23.82 20.36
C THR A 153 5.97 24.05 21.04
N ASN A 154 6.84 23.04 21.00
CA ASN A 154 8.18 22.99 21.61
C ASN A 154 8.21 23.25 23.13
N ARG A 155 7.18 22.81 23.87
CA ARG A 155 7.04 23.15 25.30
C ARG A 155 7.93 22.35 26.24
N THR A 156 8.19 21.08 25.93
CA THR A 156 8.82 20.12 26.86
C THR A 156 10.22 19.70 26.42
N GLY A 157 10.77 20.30 25.37
CA GLY A 157 11.95 19.79 24.68
C GLY A 157 11.71 18.44 23.98
N VAL A 158 12.78 17.90 23.38
CA VAL A 158 12.78 16.62 22.66
C VAL A 158 13.45 15.54 23.51
N TYR A 159 12.78 14.42 23.70
CA TYR A 159 13.40 13.23 24.29
C TYR A 159 14.05 12.37 23.21
N GLU A 160 15.36 12.14 23.31
CA GLU A 160 16.09 11.29 22.37
C GLU A 160 16.07 9.83 22.81
N LEU A 161 15.37 8.99 22.05
CA LEU A 161 15.32 7.55 22.24
C LEU A 161 16.44 6.89 21.43
N LEU A 162 17.48 6.46 22.16
CA LEU A 162 18.54 5.62 21.62
C LEU A 162 18.05 4.19 21.42
N LYS A 163 17.92 3.81 20.16
CA LYS A 163 17.52 2.45 19.81
C LYS A 163 18.60 1.46 20.24
N GLY A 164 18.20 0.38 20.89
CA GLY A 164 19.11 -0.74 21.15
C GLY A 164 19.62 -1.40 19.86
N SER A 165 20.80 -2.03 19.97
CA SER A 165 21.51 -2.61 18.83
C SER A 165 22.36 -3.83 19.23
N GLY A 166 22.87 -4.56 18.24
CA GLY A 166 23.75 -5.70 18.42
C GLY A 166 23.04 -7.04 18.67
N ARG A 167 23.80 -8.12 18.82
CA ARG A 167 23.27 -9.50 18.88
C ARG A 167 22.38 -9.79 20.09
N ARG A 168 22.48 -8.98 21.14
CA ARG A 168 21.67 -9.10 22.37
C ARG A 168 20.36 -8.31 22.29
N TRP A 169 20.11 -7.61 21.19
CA TRP A 169 18.86 -6.91 20.96
C TRP A 169 17.88 -7.89 20.30
N THR A 170 16.84 -8.29 21.04
CA THR A 170 15.83 -9.26 20.56
C THR A 170 14.52 -8.56 20.24
N VAL A 171 13.57 -9.30 19.64
CA VAL A 171 12.21 -8.81 19.35
C VAL A 171 11.53 -8.33 20.64
N GLU A 172 11.65 -9.13 21.71
CA GLU A 172 11.03 -8.87 23.01
C GLU A 172 11.62 -7.64 23.67
N ARG A 173 12.96 -7.51 23.64
CA ARG A 173 13.65 -6.33 24.21
C ARG A 173 13.31 -5.04 23.46
N ASP A 174 13.15 -5.13 22.14
CA ASP A 174 12.71 -4.00 21.32
C ASP A 174 11.28 -3.58 21.71
N LEU A 175 10.35 -4.53 21.86
CA LEU A 175 9.00 -4.26 22.35
C LEU A 175 8.96 -3.71 23.78
N ASP A 176 9.75 -4.27 24.69
CA ASP A 176 9.80 -3.83 26.08
C ASP A 176 10.36 -2.41 26.18
N GLN A 177 11.36 -2.06 25.36
CA GLN A 177 11.82 -0.67 25.24
C GLN A 177 10.65 0.23 24.85
N LEU A 178 9.90 -0.09 23.79
CA LEU A 178 8.78 0.75 23.36
C LEU A 178 7.70 0.89 24.44
N ARG A 179 7.38 -0.19 25.16
CA ARG A 179 6.43 -0.14 26.29
C ARG A 179 6.92 0.77 27.42
N GLN A 180 8.21 0.74 27.74
CA GLN A 180 8.78 1.64 28.75
C GLN A 180 8.68 3.11 28.33
N HIS A 181 8.91 3.40 27.05
CA HIS A 181 8.87 4.77 26.51
C HIS A 181 7.45 5.30 26.27
N SER A 182 6.42 4.44 26.39
CA SER A 182 5.01 4.83 26.39
C SER A 182 4.49 5.28 27.77
N LYS A 183 5.35 5.35 28.79
CA LYS A 183 4.98 5.67 30.18
C LYS A 183 5.72 6.91 30.67
N ASP A 184 5.17 7.53 31.72
CA ASP A 184 5.82 8.65 32.41
C ASP A 184 7.15 8.20 33.07
N PRO A 185 8.16 9.08 33.12
CA PRO A 185 8.15 10.50 32.72
C PRO A 185 8.46 10.74 31.22
N ILE A 186 8.65 9.69 30.42
CA ILE A 186 9.02 9.84 29.01
C ILE A 186 7.83 10.36 28.20
N ASP A 187 6.62 9.84 28.46
CA ASP A 187 5.43 10.26 27.72
C ASP A 187 5.06 11.75 27.92
N GLU A 188 5.55 12.37 29.00
CA GLU A 188 5.43 13.81 29.26
C GLU A 188 6.08 14.68 28.18
N HIS A 189 7.04 14.15 27.41
CA HIS A 189 7.65 14.89 26.30
C HIS A 189 6.70 14.97 25.10
N GLU A 190 6.54 16.16 24.55
CA GLU A 190 5.86 16.46 23.30
C GLU A 190 6.42 15.63 22.16
N VAL A 191 7.75 15.60 22.01
CA VAL A 191 8.44 14.87 20.94
C VAL A 191 9.33 13.78 21.54
N ILE A 192 9.12 12.55 21.07
CA ILE A 192 10.12 11.47 21.20
C ILE A 192 10.82 11.37 19.85
N ARG A 193 12.13 11.58 19.82
CA ARG A 193 12.96 11.43 18.63
C ARG A 193 13.72 10.12 18.70
N ILE A 194 13.50 9.25 17.71
CA ILE A 194 14.33 8.08 17.53
C ILE A 194 15.70 8.54 17.00
N VAL A 195 16.78 8.14 17.66
CA VAL A 195 18.15 8.41 17.21
C VAL A 195 18.89 7.10 16.88
N GLY A 196 19.75 7.15 15.86
CA GLY A 196 20.54 6.01 15.40
C GLY A 196 20.66 5.93 13.88
N LYS A 197 21.62 5.14 13.38
CA LYS A 197 22.00 5.10 11.95
C LYS A 197 20.91 4.55 11.02
N ASN A 198 19.88 3.87 11.54
CA ASN A 198 18.85 3.23 10.73
C ASN A 198 17.56 3.03 11.54
N PRO A 199 16.53 3.88 11.42
CA PRO A 199 15.25 3.68 12.11
C PRO A 199 14.52 2.38 11.75
N PHE A 200 15.03 1.59 10.79
CA PHE A 200 14.37 0.36 10.30
C PHE A 200 15.05 -0.95 10.67
N LEU A 201 16.11 -0.93 11.49
CA LEU A 201 16.65 -2.14 12.12
C LEU A 201 15.84 -2.56 13.35
N TRP A 202 14.55 -2.23 13.36
CA TRP A 202 13.62 -2.69 14.38
C TRP A 202 13.16 -4.07 13.99
N HIS A 203 13.00 -4.90 15.01
CA HIS A 203 12.33 -6.15 14.79
C HIS A 203 10.90 -5.86 14.33
N ASP A 204 10.37 -6.79 13.58
CA ASP A 204 8.99 -6.70 13.16
C ASP A 204 8.08 -7.31 14.22
N HIS A 205 7.19 -6.49 14.78
CA HIS A 205 6.25 -6.82 15.85
C HIS A 205 4.78 -6.81 15.40
N TRP A 206 4.47 -6.47 14.14
CA TRP A 206 3.11 -6.14 13.74
C TRP A 206 2.59 -7.15 12.72
N PRO A 207 1.30 -7.51 12.81
CA PRO A 207 0.70 -8.44 11.86
C PRO A 207 0.65 -7.82 10.45
N ILE A 208 0.69 -8.66 9.42
CA ILE A 208 0.69 -8.20 8.02
C ILE A 208 -0.51 -7.29 7.71
N LYS A 209 -1.68 -7.59 8.28
CA LYS A 209 -2.88 -6.76 8.09
C LYS A 209 -2.69 -5.29 8.50
N ASP A 210 -1.85 -5.03 9.52
CA ASP A 210 -1.61 -3.68 10.02
C ASP A 210 -0.69 -2.92 9.05
N TYR A 211 0.33 -3.60 8.51
CA TYR A 211 1.16 -3.05 7.42
C TYR A 211 0.34 -2.77 6.17
N ALA A 212 -0.49 -3.73 5.77
CA ALA A 212 -1.34 -3.62 4.60
C ALA A 212 -2.30 -2.42 4.73
N LYS A 213 -2.86 -2.19 5.93
CA LYS A 213 -3.68 -1.01 6.20
C LYS A 213 -2.91 0.31 6.02
N VAL A 214 -1.62 0.39 6.40
CA VAL A 214 -0.80 1.57 6.15
C VAL A 214 -0.47 1.74 4.67
N PHE A 215 -0.13 0.66 3.97
CA PHE A 215 0.20 0.71 2.55
C PHE A 215 -0.97 1.21 1.70
N GLU A 216 -2.20 0.83 2.03
CA GLU A 216 -3.41 1.36 1.36
C GLU A 216 -3.62 2.86 1.52
N CYS A 217 -3.06 3.45 2.57
CA CYS A 217 -3.11 4.90 2.78
C CYS A 217 -2.03 5.63 1.99
N LEU A 218 -0.98 4.93 1.54
CA LEU A 218 0.08 5.52 0.71
C LEU A 218 -0.45 5.73 -0.71
N PHE A 219 -0.86 6.96 -1.00
CA PHE A 219 -1.32 7.35 -2.31
C PHE A 219 -0.29 8.25 -2.98
N LEU A 220 0.22 7.90 -4.16
CA LEU A 220 1.19 8.73 -4.88
C LEU A 220 0.62 10.10 -5.24
N VAL A 221 1.49 11.10 -5.34
CA VAL A 221 1.09 12.41 -5.87
C VAL A 221 0.60 12.30 -7.32
N GLU A 222 -0.29 13.20 -7.71
CA GLU A 222 -1.05 13.11 -8.96
C GLU A 222 -0.13 13.06 -10.19
N ASP A 223 0.94 13.86 -10.20
CA ASP A 223 1.90 13.92 -11.29
C ASP A 223 2.48 12.53 -11.63
N TYR A 224 2.84 11.73 -10.62
CA TYR A 224 3.42 10.41 -10.85
C TYR A 224 2.38 9.37 -11.24
N LEU A 225 1.14 9.51 -10.77
CA LEU A 225 0.02 8.68 -11.21
C LEU A 225 -0.31 8.93 -12.68
N GLN A 226 -0.26 10.20 -13.12
CA GLN A 226 -0.42 10.55 -14.53
C GLN A 226 0.71 9.98 -15.39
N GLU A 227 1.95 9.97 -14.91
CA GLU A 227 3.06 9.32 -15.61
C GLU A 227 2.87 7.80 -15.71
N ALA A 228 2.41 7.14 -14.64
CA ALA A 228 2.04 5.72 -14.69
C ALA A 228 0.89 5.45 -15.67
N GLU A 229 -0.12 6.33 -15.72
CA GLU A 229 -1.22 6.22 -16.67
C GLU A 229 -0.75 6.34 -18.12
N LYS A 230 0.21 7.21 -18.41
CA LYS A 230 0.81 7.31 -19.76
C LYS A 230 1.51 6.01 -20.16
N VAL A 231 2.23 5.39 -19.23
CA VAL A 231 2.88 4.08 -19.48
C VAL A 231 1.84 3.00 -19.77
N ILE A 232 0.80 2.88 -18.92
CA ILE A 232 -0.29 1.90 -19.11
C ILE A 232 -1.04 2.14 -20.42
N SER A 233 -1.34 3.40 -20.73
CA SER A 233 -1.98 3.79 -21.99
C SER A 233 -1.16 3.35 -23.19
N LYS A 234 0.17 3.50 -23.13
CA LYS A 234 1.07 3.08 -24.20
C LYS A 234 1.10 1.56 -24.37
N ILE A 235 1.15 0.82 -23.27
CA ILE A 235 1.07 -0.65 -23.26
C ILE A 235 -0.22 -1.11 -23.94
N ARG A 236 -1.36 -0.49 -23.58
CA ARG A 236 -2.68 -0.83 -24.13
C ARG A 236 -2.85 -0.42 -25.60
N GLU A 237 -2.27 0.71 -26.01
CA GLU A 237 -2.24 1.14 -27.41
C GLU A 237 -1.55 0.08 -28.29
N ILE A 238 -0.40 -0.43 -27.85
CA ILE A 238 0.33 -1.50 -28.55
C ILE A 238 -0.52 -2.77 -28.60
N GLY A 239 -1.11 -3.17 -27.46
CA GLY A 239 -1.98 -4.35 -27.40
C GLY A 239 -3.16 -4.25 -28.37
N THR A 240 -3.77 -3.06 -28.47
CA THR A 240 -4.89 -2.81 -29.39
C THR A 240 -4.46 -2.92 -30.85
N LYS A 241 -3.29 -2.38 -31.21
CA LYS A 241 -2.75 -2.50 -32.58
C LYS A 241 -2.51 -3.96 -32.94
N GLU A 242 -1.92 -4.75 -32.05
CA GLU A 242 -1.63 -6.15 -32.31
C GLU A 242 -2.89 -7.03 -32.33
N ALA A 243 -3.89 -6.73 -31.50
CA ALA A 243 -5.20 -7.36 -31.57
C ALA A 243 -5.89 -7.06 -32.92
N SER A 244 -5.90 -5.79 -33.34
CA SER A 244 -6.55 -5.38 -34.61
C SER A 244 -5.94 -6.04 -35.85
N LYS A 245 -4.61 -6.28 -35.87
CA LYS A 245 -3.93 -7.01 -36.94
C LYS A 245 -4.42 -8.45 -37.10
N ASN A 246 -4.81 -9.09 -35.98
CA ASN A 246 -5.36 -10.44 -35.98
C ASN A 246 -6.89 -10.44 -36.22
N GLU A 247 -7.60 -9.38 -35.84
CA GLU A 247 -9.05 -9.24 -36.03
C GLU A 247 -9.48 -8.95 -37.49
N PHE A 248 -8.58 -8.50 -38.37
CA PHE A 248 -8.85 -8.49 -39.82
C PHE A 248 -9.17 -9.90 -40.39
N ALA A 249 -9.07 -10.97 -39.59
CA ALA A 249 -9.52 -12.32 -39.91
C ALA A 249 -10.87 -12.74 -39.31
N ASN A 250 -11.50 -11.98 -38.41
CA ASN A 250 -12.83 -12.31 -37.85
C ASN A 250 -13.62 -11.06 -37.45
N ASN A 251 -14.78 -10.89 -38.08
CA ASN A 251 -15.68 -9.76 -37.89
C ASN A 251 -16.16 -9.59 -36.44
N GLY A 252 -16.02 -8.36 -35.94
CA GLY A 252 -17.07 -7.66 -35.21
C GLY A 252 -17.27 -8.03 -33.75
N ILE A 253 -16.44 -7.50 -32.85
CA ILE A 253 -16.88 -7.19 -31.48
C ILE A 253 -16.33 -5.81 -31.10
N ASN A 254 -17.24 -4.84 -30.98
CA ASN A 254 -17.01 -3.61 -30.23
C ASN A 254 -16.69 -3.99 -28.78
N SER A 255 -15.41 -4.04 -28.39
CA SER A 255 -15.06 -4.21 -26.99
C SER A 255 -14.61 -2.87 -26.42
N GLN A 256 -15.50 -2.23 -25.65
CA GLN A 256 -15.18 -1.08 -24.79
C GLN A 256 -14.23 -1.45 -23.63
N GLN A 257 -13.75 -2.70 -23.57
CA GLN A 257 -12.87 -3.16 -22.50
C GLN A 257 -11.41 -2.87 -22.88
N PRO A 258 -10.60 -2.33 -21.95
CA PRO A 258 -9.18 -2.13 -22.18
C PRO A 258 -8.49 -3.46 -22.49
N VAL A 259 -7.57 -3.46 -23.46
CA VAL A 259 -6.76 -4.64 -23.77
C VAL A 259 -5.94 -5.05 -22.55
N PRO A 260 -5.99 -6.33 -22.12
CA PRO A 260 -5.27 -6.78 -20.94
C PRO A 260 -3.76 -6.81 -21.19
N TYR A 261 -2.98 -6.66 -20.12
CA TYR A 261 -1.53 -6.85 -20.16
C TYR A 261 -1.01 -7.60 -18.93
N ALA A 262 0.10 -8.30 -19.11
CA ALA A 262 0.87 -8.89 -18.03
C ALA A 262 2.02 -7.95 -17.66
N ALA A 263 2.33 -7.83 -16.38
CA ALA A 263 3.55 -7.18 -15.89
C ALA A 263 4.47 -8.21 -15.23
N VAL A 264 5.72 -8.23 -15.65
CA VAL A 264 6.76 -9.12 -15.12
C VAL A 264 7.86 -8.27 -14.50
N HIS A 265 8.04 -8.40 -13.19
CA HIS A 265 9.14 -7.77 -12.47
C HIS A 265 10.38 -8.68 -12.50
N MET A 266 11.28 -8.45 -13.46
CA MET A 266 12.45 -9.31 -13.68
C MET A 266 13.62 -8.89 -12.79
N ARG A 267 13.85 -9.64 -11.70
CA ARG A 267 15.05 -9.49 -10.87
C ARG A 267 16.18 -10.36 -11.41
N ILE A 268 16.92 -9.82 -12.37
CA ILE A 268 18.04 -10.47 -13.07
C ILE A 268 19.28 -9.56 -13.12
N GLU A 269 19.27 -8.45 -12.39
CA GLU A 269 20.37 -7.49 -12.31
C GLU A 269 21.62 -8.13 -11.67
N ILE A 270 22.82 -7.67 -12.04
CA ILE A 270 24.07 -8.28 -11.56
C ILE A 270 24.16 -8.28 -10.03
N ASP A 271 23.78 -7.18 -9.37
CA ASP A 271 23.79 -7.06 -7.91
C ASP A 271 22.83 -8.08 -7.27
N TRP A 272 21.64 -8.24 -7.86
CA TRP A 272 20.67 -9.25 -7.46
C TRP A 272 21.20 -10.67 -7.64
N MET A 273 21.78 -11.00 -8.80
CA MET A 273 22.30 -12.33 -9.09
C MET A 273 23.42 -12.73 -8.12
N ILE A 274 24.27 -11.78 -7.71
CA ILE A 274 25.28 -12.00 -6.67
C ILE A 274 24.62 -12.21 -5.31
N HIS A 275 23.62 -11.38 -4.97
CA HIS A 275 22.92 -11.45 -3.69
C HIS A 275 22.16 -12.77 -3.52
N CYS A 276 21.33 -13.14 -4.50
CA CYS A 276 20.50 -14.33 -4.44
C CYS A 276 21.36 -15.60 -4.36
N LYS A 277 22.44 -15.72 -5.16
CA LYS A 277 23.32 -16.91 -5.14
C LYS A 277 23.99 -17.10 -3.78
N LYS A 278 24.43 -15.99 -3.15
CA LYS A 278 24.99 -16.05 -1.79
C LYS A 278 23.94 -16.46 -0.75
N LEU A 279 22.71 -16.01 -0.91
CA LEU A 279 21.62 -16.35 0.01
C LEU A 279 21.20 -17.83 -0.13
N GLU A 280 21.12 -18.32 -1.38
CA GLU A 280 20.89 -19.72 -1.71
C GLU A 280 21.96 -20.63 -1.11
N GLN A 281 23.24 -20.30 -1.29
CA GLN A 281 24.36 -21.05 -0.70
C GLN A 281 24.29 -21.11 0.82
N ARG A 282 23.93 -19.99 1.48
CA ARG A 282 23.82 -19.93 2.95
C ARG A 282 22.62 -20.69 3.49
N SER A 283 21.54 -20.75 2.71
CA SER A 283 20.25 -21.31 3.14
C SER A 283 20.03 -22.73 2.61
N ASN A 284 20.93 -23.25 1.77
CA ASN A 284 20.85 -24.53 1.09
C ASN A 284 19.53 -24.72 0.29
N ILE A 285 19.16 -23.70 -0.49
CA ILE A 285 17.98 -23.71 -1.39
C ILE A 285 18.36 -23.21 -2.78
N THR A 286 17.51 -23.48 -3.79
CA THR A 286 17.75 -23.12 -5.21
C THR A 286 16.58 -22.35 -5.83
N GLN A 287 15.68 -21.83 -5.00
CA GLN A 287 14.40 -21.24 -5.42
C GLN A 287 14.38 -19.71 -5.27
N ILE A 288 15.54 -19.04 -5.23
CA ILE A 288 15.63 -17.58 -5.08
C ILE A 288 16.00 -16.95 -6.42
N CYS A 289 17.11 -17.38 -6.99
CA CYS A 289 17.58 -16.91 -8.28
C CYS A 289 16.75 -17.55 -9.39
N SER A 290 16.55 -16.82 -10.49
CA SER A 290 16.07 -17.42 -11.73
C SER A 290 16.79 -16.81 -12.91
N SER A 291 17.06 -17.62 -13.93
CA SER A 291 17.63 -17.11 -15.19
C SER A 291 16.56 -16.39 -16.02
N LYS A 292 16.98 -15.63 -17.04
CA LYS A 292 16.03 -15.00 -17.96
C LYS A 292 15.20 -16.05 -18.71
N GLU A 293 15.82 -17.16 -19.11
CA GLU A 293 15.17 -18.28 -19.82
C GLU A 293 14.12 -18.95 -18.94
N GLU A 294 14.47 -19.21 -17.67
CA GLU A 294 13.55 -19.80 -16.69
C GLU A 294 12.32 -18.90 -16.46
N ILE A 295 12.51 -17.58 -16.38
CA ILE A 295 11.40 -16.63 -16.26
C ILE A 295 10.52 -16.68 -17.51
N MET A 296 11.10 -16.61 -18.71
CA MET A 296 10.37 -16.60 -19.98
C MET A 296 9.57 -17.90 -20.17
N GLU A 297 10.18 -19.04 -19.88
CA GLU A 297 9.54 -20.36 -19.96
C GLU A 297 8.35 -20.44 -19.00
N ARG A 298 8.56 -20.11 -17.72
CA ARG A 298 7.51 -20.15 -16.70
C ARG A 298 6.36 -19.21 -17.06
N VAL A 299 6.63 -17.96 -17.41
CA VAL A 299 5.57 -17.01 -17.81
C VAL A 299 4.80 -17.52 -19.04
N GLY A 300 5.50 -18.13 -20.01
CA GLY A 300 4.89 -18.77 -21.16
C GLY A 300 3.93 -19.92 -20.81
N ASN A 301 4.12 -20.56 -19.66
CA ASN A 301 3.32 -21.69 -19.20
C ASN A 301 2.12 -21.29 -18.32
N ILE A 302 1.91 -20.00 -18.06
CA ILE A 302 0.72 -19.53 -17.33
C ILE A 302 -0.54 -19.86 -18.15
N VAL A 303 -1.40 -20.70 -17.58
CA VAL A 303 -2.70 -21.06 -18.16
C VAL A 303 -3.63 -19.85 -18.15
N GLY A 304 -4.34 -19.62 -19.25
CA GLY A 304 -5.33 -18.54 -19.36
C GLY A 304 -4.80 -17.21 -19.89
N LEU A 305 -3.50 -17.08 -20.16
CA LEU A 305 -2.99 -15.95 -20.94
C LEU A 305 -3.58 -16.03 -22.36
N LYS A 306 -4.29 -14.97 -22.79
CA LYS A 306 -4.92 -14.87 -24.11
C LYS A 306 -3.97 -14.15 -25.08
N PRO A 307 -3.32 -14.85 -26.04
CA PRO A 307 -2.47 -14.18 -27.01
C PRO A 307 -3.32 -13.48 -28.10
N PRO A 308 -2.87 -12.35 -28.67
CA PRO A 308 -1.65 -11.62 -28.31
C PRO A 308 -1.78 -10.92 -26.95
N MET A 309 -0.75 -11.02 -26.11
CA MET A 309 -0.68 -10.38 -24.79
C MET A 309 0.58 -9.53 -24.70
N VAL A 310 0.42 -8.25 -24.36
CA VAL A 310 1.57 -7.38 -24.06
C VAL A 310 2.13 -7.75 -22.69
N VAL A 311 3.45 -7.90 -22.62
CA VAL A 311 4.18 -8.21 -21.40
C VAL A 311 5.09 -7.03 -21.06
N TYR A 312 4.69 -6.25 -20.06
CA TYR A 312 5.50 -5.16 -19.53
C TYR A 312 6.63 -5.71 -18.66
N LEU A 313 7.88 -5.39 -18.99
CA LEU A 313 9.05 -5.78 -18.21
C LEU A 313 9.46 -4.65 -17.26
N ALA A 314 9.15 -4.83 -15.98
CA ALA A 314 9.65 -3.96 -14.92
C ALA A 314 11.04 -4.45 -14.51
N VAL A 315 12.07 -3.76 -14.98
CA VAL A 315 13.47 -4.10 -14.74
C VAL A 315 14.29 -2.82 -14.56
N ALA A 316 15.36 -2.90 -13.77
CA ALA A 316 16.33 -1.80 -13.65
C ALA A 316 17.32 -1.87 -14.82
N ASP A 317 16.93 -1.30 -15.96
CA ASP A 317 17.66 -1.39 -17.24
C ASP A 317 19.14 -1.03 -17.14
N SER A 318 19.49 -0.05 -16.30
CA SER A 318 20.87 0.41 -16.09
C SER A 318 21.80 -0.65 -15.47
N LEU A 319 21.23 -1.72 -14.93
CA LEU A 319 21.97 -2.79 -14.22
C LEU A 319 21.95 -4.12 -15.00
N LEU A 320 21.43 -4.11 -16.23
CA LEU A 320 21.42 -5.27 -17.11
C LEU A 320 22.75 -5.38 -17.88
N ASN A 321 23.27 -6.61 -17.96
CA ASN A 321 24.45 -6.91 -18.77
C ASN A 321 24.10 -7.27 -20.22
N ASP A 322 22.82 -7.57 -20.50
CA ASP A 322 22.35 -8.21 -21.72
C ASP A 322 21.03 -7.58 -22.18
N SER A 323 21.00 -7.10 -23.43
CA SER A 323 19.82 -6.48 -24.05
C SER A 323 18.83 -7.50 -24.66
N SER A 324 19.14 -8.80 -24.59
CA SER A 324 18.34 -9.87 -25.19
C SER A 324 17.08 -10.28 -24.42
N ILE A 325 16.71 -9.55 -23.36
CA ILE A 325 15.52 -9.84 -22.52
C ILE A 325 14.19 -9.78 -23.28
N LEU A 326 14.20 -9.26 -24.51
CA LEU A 326 13.04 -9.12 -25.39
C LEU A 326 12.86 -10.30 -26.37
N SER A 327 13.82 -11.22 -26.43
CA SER A 327 13.79 -12.39 -27.32
C SER A 327 13.59 -13.68 -26.54
N GLY A 328 13.02 -14.73 -27.16
CA GLY A 328 12.82 -16.04 -26.53
C GLY A 328 11.47 -16.25 -25.84
N TRP A 329 10.58 -15.27 -25.88
CA TRP A 329 9.23 -15.39 -25.32
C TRP A 329 8.34 -16.33 -26.13
N LYS A 330 7.45 -17.05 -25.45
CA LYS A 330 6.47 -17.94 -26.10
C LYS A 330 5.62 -17.17 -27.10
N ARG A 331 5.31 -17.81 -28.24
CA ARG A 331 4.56 -17.21 -29.34
C ARG A 331 3.29 -16.50 -28.84
N GLY A 332 3.16 -15.22 -29.21
CA GLY A 332 2.01 -14.39 -28.86
C GLY A 332 2.14 -13.62 -27.53
N LEU A 333 3.22 -13.83 -26.77
CA LEU A 333 3.64 -12.92 -25.71
C LEU A 333 4.57 -11.85 -26.30
N LEU A 334 4.25 -10.58 -26.07
CA LEU A 334 4.92 -9.44 -26.68
C LEU A 334 5.65 -8.62 -25.60
N PRO A 335 6.94 -8.90 -25.35
CA PRO A 335 7.70 -8.24 -24.29
C PRO A 335 8.09 -6.81 -24.66
N PHE A 336 7.94 -5.89 -23.70
CA PHE A 336 8.45 -4.53 -23.84
C PHE A 336 9.07 -4.02 -22.54
N GLU A 337 10.27 -3.47 -22.64
CA GLU A 337 10.90 -2.62 -21.63
C GLU A 337 10.68 -1.13 -21.96
N LYS A 338 11.07 -0.24 -21.04
CA LYS A 338 10.73 1.20 -21.06
C LYS A 338 11.18 1.90 -22.34
N LYS A 339 12.37 1.58 -22.83
CA LYS A 339 12.93 2.17 -24.04
C LYS A 339 12.21 1.65 -25.29
N MET A 340 11.94 0.35 -25.39
CA MET A 340 11.13 -0.20 -26.50
C MET A 340 9.67 0.25 -26.49
N LEU A 341 9.07 0.53 -25.33
CA LEU A 341 7.76 1.19 -25.24
C LEU A 341 7.79 2.66 -25.71
N GLY A 342 8.99 3.27 -25.79
CA GLY A 342 9.16 4.69 -26.09
C GLY A 342 8.83 5.61 -24.90
N VAL A 343 8.80 5.08 -23.67
CA VAL A 343 8.47 5.83 -22.44
C VAL A 343 9.69 6.17 -21.59
N ASP A 344 10.90 5.78 -22.00
CA ASP A 344 12.17 6.08 -21.30
C ASP A 344 12.34 7.57 -20.92
N ARG A 345 11.85 8.50 -21.76
CA ARG A 345 11.86 9.94 -21.47
C ARG A 345 11.01 10.33 -20.25
N ILE A 346 9.99 9.55 -19.90
CA ILE A 346 9.21 9.76 -18.67
C ILE A 346 10.10 9.46 -17.46
N TYR A 347 10.76 8.31 -17.46
CA TYR A 347 11.59 7.84 -16.36
C TYR A 347 12.82 8.72 -16.13
N LYS A 348 13.50 9.15 -17.20
CA LYS A 348 14.70 10.00 -17.12
C LYS A 348 14.49 11.36 -16.47
N LYS A 349 13.25 11.82 -16.32
CA LYS A 349 12.93 13.09 -15.62
C LYS A 349 13.07 12.99 -14.11
N TYR A 350 13.03 11.78 -13.56
CA TYR A 350 12.80 11.57 -12.14
C TYR A 350 13.94 10.79 -11.49
N PRO A 351 14.18 10.98 -10.18
CA PRO A 351 15.13 10.16 -9.45
C PRO A 351 14.64 8.72 -9.29
N TYR A 352 15.55 7.82 -8.92
CA TYR A 352 15.30 6.38 -8.83
C TYR A 352 14.04 6.02 -8.01
N LEU A 353 13.81 6.70 -6.88
CA LEU A 353 12.64 6.46 -6.04
C LEU A 353 11.33 6.58 -6.82
N ILE A 354 11.21 7.65 -7.62
CA ILE A 354 10.00 7.96 -8.38
C ILE A 354 9.89 7.06 -9.61
N GLN A 355 11.00 6.75 -10.28
CA GLN A 355 11.01 5.73 -11.35
C GLN A 355 10.47 4.39 -10.84
N SER A 356 10.90 3.97 -9.66
CA SER A 356 10.42 2.75 -9.00
C SER A 356 8.93 2.84 -8.64
N ALA A 357 8.43 4.03 -8.28
CA ALA A 357 7.03 4.24 -7.93
C ALA A 357 6.11 4.15 -9.16
N ILE A 358 6.56 4.67 -10.31
CA ILE A 358 5.86 4.52 -11.59
C ILE A 358 5.78 3.03 -11.97
N ASP A 359 6.91 2.30 -11.91
CA ASP A 359 6.91 0.85 -12.17
C ASP A 359 5.99 0.09 -11.21
N TYR A 360 5.99 0.48 -9.93
CA TYR A 360 5.12 -0.12 -8.93
C TYR A 360 3.64 -0.01 -9.31
N GLU A 361 3.19 1.17 -9.72
CA GLU A 361 1.80 1.40 -10.16
C GLU A 361 1.45 0.64 -11.44
N VAL A 362 2.36 0.63 -12.42
CA VAL A 362 2.17 -0.11 -13.68
C VAL A 362 2.02 -1.62 -13.39
N CYS A 363 2.82 -2.17 -12.49
CA CYS A 363 2.71 -3.57 -12.08
C CYS A 363 1.46 -3.85 -11.23
N LEU A 364 1.15 -2.98 -10.27
CA LEU A 364 -0.01 -3.12 -9.38
C LEU A 364 -1.32 -3.18 -10.17
N ARG A 365 -1.41 -2.40 -11.26
CA ARG A 365 -2.59 -2.25 -12.11
C ARG A 365 -2.68 -3.25 -13.27
N ALA A 366 -1.68 -4.12 -13.43
CA ALA A 366 -1.66 -5.13 -14.49
C ALA A 366 -2.76 -6.19 -14.30
N ASP A 367 -3.23 -6.76 -15.41
CA ASP A 367 -4.22 -7.84 -15.39
C ASP A 367 -3.59 -9.10 -14.81
N VAL A 368 -2.33 -9.39 -15.16
CA VAL A 368 -1.54 -10.46 -14.56
C VAL A 368 -0.23 -9.88 -14.03
N PHE A 369 0.15 -10.22 -12.80
CA PHE A 369 1.44 -9.84 -12.23
C PHE A 369 2.31 -11.08 -12.02
N VAL A 370 3.59 -11.01 -12.39
CA VAL A 370 4.58 -12.06 -12.14
C VAL A 370 5.84 -11.42 -11.57
N GLY A 371 6.35 -11.95 -10.47
CA GLY A 371 7.56 -11.43 -9.84
C GLY A 371 8.35 -12.47 -9.06
N ASN A 372 9.42 -12.04 -8.43
CA ASN A 372 10.24 -12.86 -7.55
C ASN A 372 9.77 -12.76 -6.09
N SER A 373 9.50 -13.89 -5.41
CA SER A 373 9.01 -13.92 -4.02
C SER A 373 10.04 -13.45 -2.98
N PHE A 374 11.32 -13.33 -3.35
CA PHE A 374 12.38 -12.77 -2.50
C PHE A 374 12.61 -11.28 -2.74
N SER A 375 11.93 -10.68 -3.70
CA SER A 375 12.00 -9.23 -3.90
C SER A 375 10.92 -8.50 -3.13
N THR A 376 11.33 -7.57 -2.27
CA THR A 376 10.39 -6.68 -1.56
C THR A 376 9.44 -5.96 -2.52
N PHE A 377 9.91 -5.62 -3.73
CA PHE A 377 9.06 -4.99 -4.75
C PHE A 377 7.90 -5.88 -5.15
N SER A 378 8.18 -7.12 -5.54
CA SER A 378 7.13 -8.06 -5.92
C SER A 378 6.23 -8.41 -4.73
N SER A 379 6.82 -8.60 -3.53
CA SER A 379 6.07 -9.00 -2.34
C SER A 379 5.05 -7.96 -1.90
N LEU A 380 5.38 -6.67 -1.98
CA LEU A 380 4.39 -5.63 -1.67
C LEU A 380 3.30 -5.54 -2.74
N ILE A 381 3.61 -5.73 -4.03
CA ILE A 381 2.59 -5.77 -5.09
C ILE A 381 1.63 -6.94 -4.85
N ALA A 382 2.17 -8.14 -4.57
CA ALA A 382 1.36 -9.32 -4.26
C ALA A 382 0.47 -9.10 -3.03
N LEU A 383 0.99 -8.44 -1.99
CA LEU A 383 0.22 -8.08 -0.80
C LEU A 383 -0.94 -7.12 -1.14
N GLU A 384 -0.67 -6.02 -1.84
CA GLU A 384 -1.71 -5.02 -2.16
C GLU A 384 -2.76 -5.60 -3.11
N ARG A 385 -2.37 -6.43 -4.07
CA ARG A 385 -3.30 -7.17 -4.95
C ARG A 385 -4.15 -8.15 -4.15
N THR A 386 -3.53 -8.91 -3.23
CA THR A 386 -4.25 -9.83 -2.32
C THR A 386 -5.29 -9.08 -1.49
N GLN A 387 -4.90 -7.95 -0.89
CA GLN A 387 -5.80 -7.14 -0.07
C GLN A 387 -6.97 -6.58 -0.88
N LYS A 388 -6.70 -6.12 -2.11
CA LYS A 388 -7.73 -5.66 -3.05
C LYS A 388 -8.72 -6.77 -3.40
N MET A 389 -8.23 -7.99 -3.62
CA MET A 389 -9.08 -9.17 -3.89
C MET A 389 -9.96 -9.53 -2.68
N LEU A 390 -9.40 -9.56 -1.47
CA LEU A 390 -10.15 -9.87 -0.25
C LEU A 390 -11.28 -8.86 0.01
N ARG A 391 -11.04 -7.57 -0.24
CA ARG A 391 -12.07 -6.52 -0.13
C ARG A 391 -13.22 -6.69 -1.11
N MET A 392 -12.97 -7.35 -2.24
CA MET A 392 -14.00 -7.68 -3.23
C MET A 392 -14.74 -8.99 -2.91
N GLY A 393 -14.49 -9.59 -1.73
CA GLY A 393 -15.12 -10.84 -1.31
C GLY A 393 -14.48 -12.10 -1.88
N VAL A 394 -13.31 -11.99 -2.53
CA VAL A 394 -12.58 -13.17 -3.04
C VAL A 394 -11.85 -13.81 -1.87
N THR A 395 -12.41 -14.90 -1.34
CA THR A 395 -11.85 -15.64 -0.18
C THR A 395 -10.92 -16.78 -0.58
N SER A 396 -10.93 -17.20 -1.85
CA SER A 396 -9.98 -18.18 -2.41
C SER A 396 -9.53 -17.73 -3.80
N SER A 397 -8.22 -17.67 -4.02
CA SER A 397 -7.61 -17.14 -5.24
C SER A 397 -6.95 -18.21 -6.12
N CYS A 398 -7.28 -19.48 -5.90
CA CYS A 398 -6.62 -20.61 -6.56
C CYS A 398 -7.42 -21.17 -7.73
N GLY A 399 -8.64 -20.67 -7.95
CA GLY A 399 -9.43 -20.97 -9.13
C GLY A 399 -8.81 -20.40 -10.42
N MET A 400 -9.34 -20.82 -11.57
CA MET A 400 -8.91 -20.31 -12.88
C MET A 400 -9.46 -18.92 -13.19
N ASP A 401 -10.53 -18.48 -12.52
CA ASP A 401 -11.26 -17.23 -12.81
C ASP A 401 -10.94 -16.10 -11.82
N THR A 402 -9.69 -15.98 -11.37
CA THR A 402 -9.32 -14.94 -10.42
C THR A 402 -9.07 -13.60 -11.11
N ARG A 403 -9.69 -12.55 -10.57
CA ARG A 403 -9.44 -11.17 -11.01
C ARG A 403 -8.11 -10.72 -10.42
N TRP A 404 -7.14 -10.41 -11.27
CA TRP A 404 -5.77 -9.97 -10.92
C TRP A 404 -4.87 -11.05 -10.31
N PRO A 405 -4.64 -12.19 -10.99
CA PRO A 405 -3.72 -13.20 -10.48
C PRO A 405 -2.30 -12.63 -10.34
N SER A 406 -1.60 -13.14 -9.33
CA SER A 406 -0.19 -12.87 -9.08
C SER A 406 0.57 -14.19 -9.04
N TYR A 407 1.81 -14.21 -9.53
CA TYR A 407 2.63 -15.42 -9.60
C TYR A 407 4.07 -15.15 -9.15
N ALA A 408 4.67 -16.14 -8.49
CA ALA A 408 6.08 -16.14 -8.11
C ALA A 408 6.86 -17.01 -9.11
N TYR A 409 7.65 -16.38 -9.99
CA TYR A 409 8.34 -17.12 -11.04
C TYR A 409 9.51 -17.96 -10.53
N ASN A 410 10.04 -17.70 -9.34
CA ASN A 410 11.20 -18.42 -8.78
C ASN A 410 10.81 -19.76 -8.14
N ILE A 411 9.51 -20.01 -7.98
CA ILE A 411 8.97 -21.25 -7.42
C ILE A 411 8.19 -21.95 -8.53
N LEU A 412 8.51 -23.23 -8.75
CA LEU A 412 7.85 -24.05 -9.76
C LEU A 412 6.41 -24.35 -9.32
N GLY A 413 5.45 -24.00 -10.17
CA GLY A 413 4.04 -24.31 -10.00
C GLY A 413 3.56 -25.42 -10.93
N GLU A 414 2.24 -25.55 -11.05
CA GLU A 414 1.58 -26.54 -11.91
C GLU A 414 1.97 -26.35 -13.39
N SER A 415 2.09 -27.44 -14.15
CA SER A 415 2.38 -27.40 -15.60
C SER A 415 3.63 -26.61 -15.99
N ASN A 416 4.68 -26.63 -15.16
CA ASN A 416 5.91 -25.84 -15.35
C ASN A 416 5.65 -24.31 -15.43
N SER A 417 4.53 -23.85 -14.88
CA SER A 417 4.18 -22.44 -14.75
C SER A 417 4.78 -21.87 -13.45
N PRO A 418 4.81 -20.54 -13.25
CA PRO A 418 5.18 -19.97 -11.97
C PRO A 418 4.13 -20.32 -10.92
N GLN A 419 4.54 -20.48 -9.67
CA GLN A 419 3.61 -20.76 -8.57
C GLN A 419 2.66 -19.57 -8.37
N LYS A 420 1.36 -19.85 -8.27
CA LYS A 420 0.35 -18.83 -7.92
C LYS A 420 0.68 -18.22 -6.55
N TRP A 421 0.45 -16.93 -6.41
CA TRP A 421 0.92 -16.16 -5.26
C TRP A 421 -0.19 -15.30 -4.66
N MET A 422 -0.63 -15.69 -3.46
CA MET A 422 -1.40 -14.84 -2.56
C MET A 422 -0.61 -14.62 -1.27
N THR A 423 -0.71 -13.42 -0.70
CA THR A 423 -0.09 -13.10 0.59
C THR A 423 -0.93 -13.64 1.75
N ASN A 424 -0.32 -14.36 2.68
CA ASN A 424 -0.99 -14.77 3.91
C ASN A 424 -1.25 -13.57 4.83
N MET A 425 -2.45 -12.99 4.74
CA MET A 425 -2.85 -11.82 5.52
C MET A 425 -2.98 -12.08 7.04
N SER A 426 -2.99 -13.35 7.45
CA SER A 426 -3.05 -13.76 8.85
C SER A 426 -1.69 -13.88 9.52
N ALA A 427 -0.58 -13.71 8.78
CA ALA A 427 0.74 -13.82 9.37
C ALA A 427 0.98 -12.73 10.43
N SER A 428 1.60 -13.12 11.53
CA SER A 428 1.89 -12.26 12.69
C SER A 428 3.00 -11.24 12.44
N SER A 429 3.71 -11.36 11.31
CA SER A 429 4.83 -10.51 10.94
C SER A 429 4.99 -10.43 9.42
N LEU A 430 5.34 -9.24 8.94
CA LEU A 430 5.82 -8.96 7.59
C LEU A 430 7.08 -9.75 7.22
N ARG A 431 7.81 -10.33 8.18
CA ARG A 431 8.92 -11.26 7.90
C ARG A 431 8.46 -12.42 7.01
N ALA A 432 7.20 -12.82 7.11
CA ALA A 432 6.64 -13.86 6.26
C ALA A 432 6.64 -13.48 4.76
N ILE A 433 6.82 -12.22 4.37
CA ILE A 433 6.83 -11.78 2.96
C ILE A 433 7.98 -10.84 2.56
N SER A 434 8.56 -10.09 3.50
CA SER A 434 9.51 -9.00 3.22
C SER A 434 10.97 -9.45 3.09
N TYR A 435 11.33 -10.62 3.59
CA TYR A 435 12.71 -11.14 3.54
C TYR A 435 12.84 -12.39 2.67
N GLY A 436 11.84 -12.59 1.81
CA GLY A 436 11.74 -13.74 0.94
C GLY A 436 11.21 -14.98 1.63
N THR A 437 10.22 -15.59 0.99
CA THR A 437 9.61 -16.81 1.47
C THR A 437 9.29 -17.74 0.31
N ASN A 438 9.36 -19.03 0.59
CA ASN A 438 8.75 -20.06 -0.25
C ASN A 438 7.32 -20.37 0.22
N GLU A 439 6.91 -19.86 1.37
CA GLU A 439 5.54 -19.97 1.92
C GLU A 439 4.63 -18.98 1.22
N ILE A 440 4.41 -19.20 -0.08
CA ILE A 440 3.40 -18.50 -0.85
C ILE A 440 2.11 -19.32 -0.80
N SER A 441 1.04 -18.70 -0.30
CA SER A 441 -0.23 -19.38 -0.14
C SER A 441 -0.98 -19.47 -1.46
N CYS A 442 -1.64 -20.62 -1.61
CA CYS A 442 -2.79 -20.84 -2.46
C CYS A 442 -3.85 -21.50 -1.59
#